data_AF-A0A1E1KWC2-F1
#
_entry.id   AF-A0A1E1KWC2-F1
#
_cell.length_a   1.000
_cell.length_b   1.000
_cell.length_c   1.000
_cell.angle_alpha   90.00
_cell.angle_beta   90.00
_cell.angle_gamma   90.00
#
_symmetry.space_group_name_H-M   'P 1'
#
loop_
_entity.id
_entity.type
_entity.pdbx_description
1 polymer ?
#
loop_
_entity_poly.entity_id
_entity_poly.type
_entity_poly.pdbx_seq_one_letter_code
_entity_poly.pdbx_strand_id
1 'polypeptide(L)'
;MQQNNIPKPTSKDSNKFDLIHARELLGSMSDWPKSYVKSFRWRIDCSEPGLYFESFFGTLGEGHPDKLWGAAMLEAENDAGLSFDVAPYIKGRLENAGFINVVEKKVCCTIGRWS
;
A
#
# COMPACT_ATOMS: atom_id res chain seq x y z
N MET A 1 8.83 15.71 -23.50
CA MET A 1 8.36 14.61 -22.64
C MET A 1 9.51 13.61 -22.52
N GLN A 2 10.23 13.60 -21.40
CA GLN A 2 11.37 12.71 -21.22
C GLN A 2 10.86 11.32 -20.80
N GLN A 3 11.08 10.31 -21.65
CA GLN A 3 11.03 8.91 -21.23
C GLN A 3 12.16 8.71 -20.22
N ASN A 4 11.81 8.62 -18.94
CA ASN A 4 12.76 8.22 -17.92
C ASN A 4 13.29 6.82 -18.28
N ASN A 5 14.60 6.72 -18.45
CA ASN A 5 15.34 5.48 -18.70
C ASN A 5 15.07 4.47 -17.58
N ILE A 6 14.05 3.62 -17.76
CA ILE A 6 13.87 2.43 -16.94
C ILE A 6 14.90 1.41 -17.45
N PRO A 7 15.88 1.00 -16.62
CA PRO A 7 16.89 0.05 -17.07
C PRO A 7 16.24 -1.25 -17.56
N LYS A 8 16.58 -1.68 -18.77
CA LYS A 8 16.14 -2.96 -19.32
C LYS A 8 16.71 -4.09 -18.45
N PRO A 9 15.89 -5.05 -17.98
CA PRO A 9 16.36 -6.12 -17.12
C PRO A 9 17.30 -7.05 -17.89
N THR A 10 18.36 -7.50 -17.22
CA THR A 10 19.26 -8.53 -17.76
C THR A 10 18.58 -9.90 -17.69
N SER A 11 18.93 -10.80 -18.61
CA SER A 11 18.30 -12.13 -18.79
C SER A 11 18.40 -13.08 -17.58
N LYS A 12 19.19 -12.74 -16.56
CA LYS A 12 19.42 -13.57 -15.37
C LYS A 12 18.43 -13.33 -14.23
N ASP A 13 17.69 -12.22 -14.27
CA ASP A 13 16.74 -11.82 -13.23
C ASP A 13 15.27 -12.05 -13.61
N SER A 14 14.97 -12.42 -14.86
CA SER A 14 13.59 -12.46 -15.37
C SER A 14 12.72 -13.58 -14.78
N ASN A 15 13.30 -14.63 -14.18
CA ASN A 15 12.58 -15.80 -13.66
C ASN A 15 12.93 -16.13 -12.19
N LYS A 16 13.30 -15.14 -11.37
CA LYS A 16 13.71 -15.42 -9.98
C LYS A 16 12.57 -15.74 -9.02
N PHE A 17 11.39 -15.19 -9.26
CA PHE A 17 10.24 -15.30 -8.36
C PHE A 17 8.96 -15.51 -9.17
N ASP A 18 8.04 -16.31 -8.67
CA ASP A 18 6.72 -16.48 -9.28
C ASP A 18 5.69 -15.50 -8.69
N LEU A 19 5.91 -15.08 -7.43
CA LEU A 19 5.04 -14.20 -6.67
C LEU A 19 5.86 -13.31 -5.73
N ILE A 20 5.51 -12.04 -5.66
CA ILE A 20 5.89 -11.11 -4.60
C ILE A 20 4.71 -10.99 -3.65
N HIS A 21 4.92 -11.32 -2.38
CA HIS A 21 3.93 -11.11 -1.32
C HIS A 21 4.39 -9.94 -0.44
N ALA A 22 3.59 -8.87 -0.38
CA ALA A 22 3.85 -7.67 0.40
C ALA A 22 2.71 -7.48 1.41
N ARG A 23 3.05 -7.36 2.70
CA ARG A 23 2.06 -7.20 3.76
C ARG A 23 2.59 -6.30 4.86
N GLU A 24 1.78 -5.33 5.26
CA GLU A 24 2.06 -4.39 6.38
C GLU A 24 3.38 -3.64 6.18
N LEU A 25 3.61 -3.12 4.97
CA LEU A 25 4.80 -2.34 4.61
C LEU A 25 4.55 -0.82 4.60
N LEU A 26 3.34 -0.34 4.94
CA LEU A 26 3.09 1.08 5.16
C LEU A 26 4.12 1.67 6.14
N GLY A 27 4.55 2.91 5.90
CA GLY A 27 5.63 3.53 6.67
C GLY A 27 7.02 2.90 6.44
N SER A 28 7.18 1.91 5.57
CA SER A 28 8.49 1.28 5.26
C SER A 28 9.01 1.60 3.86
N MET A 29 8.21 2.26 3.02
CA MET A 29 8.58 2.63 1.66
C MET A 29 8.21 4.10 1.37
N SER A 30 9.18 4.83 0.80
CA SER A 30 9.00 6.23 0.40
C SER A 30 8.35 6.41 -0.97
N ASP A 31 8.42 5.41 -1.86
CA ASP A 31 7.89 5.51 -3.23
C ASP A 31 7.23 4.20 -3.68
N TRP A 32 5.96 4.06 -3.32
CA TRP A 32 5.11 2.93 -3.68
C TRP A 32 4.87 2.78 -5.19
N PRO A 33 4.52 3.84 -5.96
CA PRO A 33 4.38 3.71 -7.42
C PRO A 33 5.63 3.13 -8.09
N LYS A 34 6.82 3.59 -7.70
CA LYS A 34 8.08 3.07 -8.24
C LYS A 34 8.34 1.63 -7.83
N SER A 35 7.95 1.21 -6.63
CA SER A 35 8.09 -0.19 -6.21
C SER A 35 7.20 -1.11 -7.06
N TYR A 36 5.98 -0.69 -7.38
CA TYR A 36 5.08 -1.43 -8.28
C TYR A 36 5.60 -1.52 -9.72
N VAL A 37 6.13 -0.42 -10.27
CA VAL A 37 6.75 -0.46 -11.61
C VAL A 37 7.95 -1.43 -11.64
N LYS A 38 8.73 -1.49 -10.55
CA LYS A 38 9.84 -2.44 -10.44
C LYS A 38 9.38 -3.89 -10.32
N SER A 39 8.22 -4.14 -9.71
CA SER A 39 7.67 -5.47 -9.49
C SER A 39 6.82 -6.00 -10.65
N PHE A 40 6.45 -5.16 -11.63
CA PHE A 40 5.56 -5.48 -12.77
C PHE A 40 5.89 -6.78 -13.54
N ARG A 41 7.14 -7.24 -13.48
CA ARG A 41 7.58 -8.48 -14.13
C ARG A 41 7.03 -9.75 -13.49
N TRP A 42 6.58 -9.69 -12.24
CA TRP A 42 6.15 -10.84 -11.45
C TRP A 42 4.70 -10.67 -11.01
N ARG A 43 4.06 -11.76 -10.57
CA ARG A 43 2.77 -11.65 -9.90
C ARG A 43 2.99 -10.96 -8.55
N ILE A 44 2.01 -10.18 -8.12
CA ILE A 44 2.05 -9.51 -6.82
C ILE A 44 0.76 -9.75 -6.06
N ASP A 45 0.92 -9.97 -4.76
CA ASP A 45 -0.12 -9.93 -3.75
C ASP A 45 0.28 -8.88 -2.70
N CYS A 46 -0.60 -7.92 -2.44
CA CYS A 46 -0.30 -6.77 -1.59
C CYS A 46 -1.46 -6.51 -0.62
N SER A 47 -1.15 -6.49 0.68
CA SER A 47 -2.12 -6.33 1.76
C SER A 47 -1.63 -5.27 2.74
N GLU A 48 -2.27 -4.10 2.71
CA GLU A 48 -2.01 -3.03 3.68
C GLU A 48 -3.30 -2.69 4.43
N PRO A 49 -3.22 -2.34 5.73
CA PRO A 49 -4.35 -1.76 6.44
C PRO A 49 -4.63 -0.33 5.95
N GLY A 50 -5.88 0.08 6.07
CA GLY A 50 -6.25 1.49 5.90
C GLY A 50 -5.79 2.31 7.10
N LEU A 51 -5.34 3.54 6.85
CA LEU A 51 -4.89 4.44 7.91
C LEU A 51 -6.05 4.96 8.76
N TYR A 52 -7.19 5.22 8.12
CA TYR A 52 -8.36 5.81 8.75
C TYR A 52 -9.36 4.71 9.13
N PHE A 53 -9.65 4.64 10.43
CA PHE A 53 -10.61 3.69 10.97
C PHE A 53 -12.05 4.12 10.69
N GLU A 54 -12.85 3.15 10.27
CA GLU A 54 -14.29 3.25 10.10
C GLU A 54 -14.98 2.14 10.90
N SER A 55 -16.19 2.40 11.37
CA SER A 55 -16.99 1.43 12.13
C SER A 55 -18.36 1.24 11.50
N PHE A 56 -18.81 -0.01 11.41
CA PHE A 56 -20.17 -0.36 10.97
C PHE A 56 -21.23 -0.09 12.04
N PHE A 57 -20.82 0.07 13.30
CA PHE A 57 -21.73 0.22 14.44
C PHE A 57 -22.02 1.68 14.78
N GLY A 58 -21.27 2.63 14.20
CA GLY A 58 -21.51 4.05 14.40
C GLY A 58 -20.36 4.94 13.93
N THR A 59 -20.60 6.25 13.92
CA THR A 59 -19.59 7.24 13.55
C THR A 59 -18.61 7.46 14.69
N LEU A 60 -17.31 7.42 14.39
CA LEU A 60 -16.27 7.78 15.36
C LEU A 60 -16.23 9.30 15.54
N GLY A 61 -16.42 9.79 16.77
CA GLY A 61 -16.32 11.22 17.09
C GLY A 61 -14.91 11.78 16.94
N GLU A 62 -14.75 13.10 16.85
CA GLU A 62 -13.44 13.75 16.62
C GLU A 62 -12.39 13.44 17.71
N GLY A 63 -12.81 13.25 18.96
CA GLY A 63 -11.93 12.84 20.06
C GLY A 63 -11.72 11.33 20.19
N HIS A 64 -12.20 10.52 19.26
CA HIS A 64 -12.06 9.06 19.34
C HIS A 64 -10.59 8.65 19.16
N PRO A 65 -10.03 7.75 20.00
CA PRO A 65 -8.62 7.34 19.92
C PRO A 65 -8.18 6.93 18.51
N ASP A 66 -9.02 6.17 17.79
CA ASP A 66 -8.70 5.72 16.42
C ASP A 66 -8.60 6.87 15.39
N LYS A 67 -9.36 7.95 15.56
CA LYS A 67 -9.22 9.14 14.70
C LYS A 67 -7.95 9.91 15.03
N LEU A 68 -7.64 10.05 16.31
CA LEU A 68 -6.41 10.70 16.79
C LEU A 68 -5.17 9.92 16.31
N TRP A 69 -5.25 8.59 16.28
CA TRP A 69 -4.19 7.73 15.74
C TRP A 69 -3.91 8.02 14.26
N GLY A 70 -4.95 8.08 13.42
CA GLY A 70 -4.80 8.41 12.00
C GLY A 70 -4.15 9.78 11.79
N ALA A 71 -4.55 10.79 12.56
CA ALA A 71 -3.96 12.12 12.52
C ALA A 71 -2.46 12.12 12.94
N ALA A 72 -2.11 11.41 14.01
CA ALA A 72 -0.74 11.30 14.47
C ALA A 72 0.17 10.57 13.46
N MET A 73 -0.35 9.54 12.80
CA MET A 73 0.39 8.84 11.74
C MET A 73 0.57 9.70 10.49
N LEU A 74 -0.39 10.56 10.15
CA LEU A 74 -0.23 11.52 9.05
C LEU A 74 0.83 12.57 9.36
N GLU A 75 0.92 13.04 10.62
CA GLU A 75 2.00 13.92 11.05
C GLU A 75 3.37 13.21 10.92
N ALA A 76 3.46 11.97 11.42
CA ALA A 76 4.67 11.16 11.30
C ALA A 76 5.07 10.86 9.84
N GLU A 77 4.10 10.65 8.94
CA GLU A 77 4.31 10.51 7.50
C GLU A 77 5.05 11.73 6.92
N ASN A 78 4.54 12.93 7.22
CA ASN A 78 5.08 14.18 6.70
C ASN A 78 6.51 14.43 7.19
N ASP A 79 6.79 14.11 8.46
CA ASP A 79 8.12 14.27 9.04
C ASP A 79 9.13 13.24 8.53
N ALA A 80 8.71 11.98 8.38
CA ALA A 80 9.59 10.89 7.95
C ALA A 80 9.77 10.81 6.43
N GLY A 81 8.88 11.42 5.64
CA GLY A 81 8.83 11.27 4.18
C GLY A 81 8.46 9.84 3.76
N LEU A 82 7.61 9.17 4.54
CA LEU A 82 7.18 7.78 4.34
C LEU A 82 5.66 7.72 4.31
N SER A 83 5.07 7.00 3.34
CA SER A 83 3.62 6.94 3.24
C SER A 83 2.99 5.87 4.13
N PHE A 84 2.03 6.30 4.96
CA PHE A 84 1.23 5.44 5.84
C PHE A 84 -0.16 5.17 5.24
N ASP A 85 -0.76 6.13 4.52
CA ASP A 85 -2.04 5.91 3.81
C ASP A 85 -1.83 5.28 2.43
N VAL A 86 -1.71 3.94 2.40
CA VAL A 86 -1.38 3.19 1.19
C VAL A 86 -2.56 2.40 0.64
N ALA A 87 -3.30 1.71 1.52
CA ALA A 87 -4.30 0.72 1.13
C ALA A 87 -5.33 1.22 0.10
N PRO A 88 -5.91 2.44 0.22
CA PRO A 88 -6.91 2.92 -0.75
C PRO A 88 -6.37 3.05 -2.18
N TYR A 89 -5.06 3.16 -2.36
CA TYR A 89 -4.43 3.46 -3.64
C TYR A 89 -3.77 2.25 -4.31
N ILE A 90 -3.68 1.10 -3.63
CA ILE A 90 -2.94 -0.07 -4.12
C ILE A 90 -3.44 -0.49 -5.51
N LYS A 91 -4.76 -0.72 -5.64
CA LYS A 91 -5.36 -1.18 -6.90
C LYS A 91 -5.01 -0.27 -8.07
N GLY A 92 -5.28 1.03 -7.93
CA GLY A 92 -5.00 2.00 -8.99
C GLY A 92 -3.50 2.15 -9.29
N ARG A 93 -2.63 2.08 -8.27
CA ARG A 93 -1.17 2.12 -8.46
C ARG A 93 -0.65 0.88 -9.19
N LEU A 94 -1.21 -0.31 -8.93
CA LEU A 94 -0.90 -1.52 -9.67
C LEU A 94 -1.37 -1.43 -11.13
N GLU A 95 -2.61 -1.00 -11.37
CA GLU A 95 -3.13 -0.80 -12.73
C GLU A 95 -2.29 0.22 -13.51
N ASN A 96 -1.92 1.34 -12.89
CA ASN A 96 -1.05 2.36 -13.49
C ASN A 96 0.37 1.85 -13.77
N ALA A 97 0.87 0.88 -13.00
CA ALA A 97 2.15 0.23 -13.26
C ALA A 97 2.08 -0.80 -14.40
N GLY A 98 0.88 -1.10 -14.91
CA GLY A 98 0.63 -1.99 -16.04
C GLY A 98 0.06 -3.36 -15.66
N PHE A 99 -0.12 -3.64 -14.36
CA PHE A 99 -0.68 -4.93 -13.93
C PHE A 99 -2.09 -5.12 -14.50
N ILE A 100 -2.34 -6.35 -14.97
CA ILE A 100 -3.64 -6.77 -15.50
C ILE A 100 -4.31 -7.72 -14.50
N ASN A 101 -5.64 -7.86 -14.59
CA ASN A 101 -6.44 -8.71 -13.71
C ASN A 101 -6.26 -8.37 -12.22
N VAL A 102 -6.16 -7.07 -11.90
CA VAL A 102 -6.03 -6.60 -10.51
C VAL A 102 -7.37 -6.78 -9.79
N VAL A 103 -7.38 -7.61 -8.76
CA VAL A 103 -8.55 -7.85 -7.89
C VAL A 103 -8.28 -7.23 -6.53
N GLU A 104 -9.24 -6.43 -6.06
CA GLU A 104 -9.20 -5.87 -4.71
C GLU A 104 -10.21 -6.58 -3.82
N LYS A 105 -9.78 -6.91 -2.60
CA LYS A 105 -10.65 -7.38 -1.53
C LYS A 105 -10.43 -6.52 -0.30
N LYS A 106 -11.48 -5.84 0.16
CA LYS A 106 -11.48 -5.12 1.44
C LYS A 106 -12.06 -6.04 2.50
N VAL A 107 -11.33 -6.18 3.61
CA VAL A 107 -11.74 -7.02 4.74
C VAL A 107 -11.79 -6.13 5.97
N CYS A 108 -12.89 -6.23 6.70
CA CYS A 108 -13.07 -5.52 7.95
C CYS A 108 -12.43 -6.34 9.06
N CYS A 109 -11.41 -5.78 9.69
CA CYS A 109 -10.72 -6.40 10.82
C CYS A 109 -11.25 -5.82 12.12
N THR A 110 -11.42 -6.67 13.12
CA THR A 110 -11.72 -6.25 14.50
C THR A 110 -10.52 -5.51 15.09
N ILE A 111 -10.76 -4.34 15.67
CA ILE A 111 -9.74 -3.51 16.32
C ILE A 111 -10.03 -3.46 17.83
N GLY A 112 -9.04 -3.76 18.66
CA GLY A 112 -9.18 -3.73 20.12
C GLY A 112 -8.76 -5.02 20.81
N ARG A 113 -9.24 -5.23 22.05
CA ARG A 113 -8.92 -6.39 22.88
C ARG A 113 -9.55 -7.67 22.31
N TRP A 114 -8.85 -8.21 21.32
CA TRP A 114 -8.93 -9.55 20.75
C TRP A 114 -10.07 -9.77 19.74
N SER A 115 -9.64 -10.26 18.56
CA SER A 115 -10.43 -10.84 17.47
C SER A 115 -11.40 -11.93 17.90
#